data_AF-A0A352F315-F1
#
_entry.id   AF-A0A352F315-F1
#
_cell.length_a   1.000
_cell.length_b   1.000
_cell.length_c   1.000
_cell.angle_alpha   90.00
_cell.angle_beta   90.00
_cell.angle_gamma   90.00
#
_symmetry.space_group_name_H-M   'P 1'
#
loop_
_entity.id
_entity.type
_entity.pdbx_description
1 polymer ?
#
loop_
_entity_poly.entity_id
_entity_poly.type
_entity_poly.pdbx_seq_one_letter_code
_entity_poly.pdbx_strand_id
1 'polypeptide(L)'
;MKLPTRALAVVIVLAVLPAAANPQTSGCAFSSIGEYTRYESAGDTWVVLVAPEKLTRACLIDFASRFHQEYPEQQFELFDATGPELVKYVRWASAGVRESDLLPYPEKWIRKHQIASLQPMSDKLPCALWQLFDRDYNSLAQFDRVKCMQ
;
A
#
# COMPACT_ATOMS: atom_id res chain seq x y z
N MET A 1 -46.67 -51.78 -41.03
CA MET A 1 -45.80 -51.46 -39.87
C MET A 1 -45.00 -50.21 -40.22
N LYS A 2 -45.17 -49.10 -39.48
CA LYS A 2 -44.49 -47.81 -39.73
C LYS A 2 -43.72 -47.44 -38.45
N LEU A 3 -42.40 -47.29 -38.53
CA LEU A 3 -41.60 -46.71 -37.45
C LEU A 3 -41.63 -45.17 -37.55
N PRO A 4 -41.78 -44.43 -36.44
CA PRO A 4 -41.58 -42.99 -36.43
C PRO A 4 -40.12 -42.63 -36.12
N THR A 5 -39.50 -41.94 -37.06
CA THR A 5 -38.21 -41.26 -36.94
C THR A 5 -38.30 -40.13 -35.92
N ARG A 6 -37.54 -40.21 -34.82
CA ARG A 6 -37.40 -39.09 -33.87
C ARG A 6 -36.22 -38.21 -34.29
N ALA A 7 -36.53 -36.97 -34.68
CA ALA A 7 -35.55 -35.93 -34.92
C ALA A 7 -34.96 -35.45 -33.58
N LEU A 8 -33.64 -35.49 -33.45
CA LEU A 8 -32.89 -34.95 -32.32
C LEU A 8 -32.70 -33.44 -32.55
N ALA A 9 -33.32 -32.60 -31.72
CA ALA A 9 -33.09 -31.16 -31.73
C ALA A 9 -31.80 -30.86 -30.93
N VAL A 10 -30.77 -30.35 -31.60
CA VAL A 10 -29.53 -29.87 -30.98
C VAL A 10 -29.77 -28.45 -30.48
N VAL A 11 -29.79 -28.27 -29.16
CA VAL A 11 -29.85 -26.96 -28.51
C VAL A 11 -28.43 -26.40 -28.46
N ILE A 12 -28.15 -25.40 -29.29
CA ILE A 12 -26.90 -24.63 -29.26
C ILE A 12 -27.01 -23.59 -28.15
N VAL A 13 -26.36 -23.84 -27.01
CA VAL A 13 -26.20 -22.86 -25.94
C VAL A 13 -25.06 -21.92 -26.33
N LEU A 14 -25.37 -20.70 -26.78
CA LEU A 14 -24.38 -19.64 -26.90
C LEU A 14 -23.92 -19.23 -25.49
N ALA A 15 -22.72 -19.65 -25.11
CA ALA A 15 -22.03 -19.15 -23.93
C ALA A 15 -21.62 -17.69 -24.19
N VAL A 16 -22.35 -16.75 -23.60
CA VAL A 16 -21.94 -15.34 -23.52
C VAL A 16 -20.79 -15.28 -22.52
N LEU A 17 -19.55 -15.27 -23.02
CA LEU A 17 -18.38 -15.03 -22.19
C LEU A 17 -18.44 -13.57 -21.71
N PRO A 18 -18.41 -13.29 -20.40
CA PRO A 18 -18.28 -11.93 -19.91
C PRO A 18 -16.91 -11.40 -20.36
N ALA A 19 -16.93 -10.31 -21.13
CA ALA A 19 -15.73 -9.56 -21.44
C ALA A 19 -15.06 -9.17 -20.12
N ALA A 20 -13.85 -9.68 -19.88
CA ALA A 20 -13.00 -9.22 -18.80
C ALA A 20 -12.80 -7.71 -19.00
N ALA A 21 -13.45 -6.91 -18.17
CA ALA A 21 -13.18 -5.49 -18.09
C ALA A 21 -11.72 -5.36 -17.62
N ASN A 22 -10.82 -5.01 -18.55
CA ASN A 22 -9.49 -4.54 -18.18
C ASN A 22 -9.72 -3.40 -17.17
N PRO A 23 -9.26 -3.53 -15.92
CA PRO A 23 -9.29 -2.39 -15.01
C PRO A 23 -8.45 -1.32 -15.69
N GLN A 24 -9.11 -0.23 -16.07
CA GLN A 24 -8.43 0.97 -16.53
C GLN A 24 -7.41 1.29 -15.45
N THR A 25 -6.12 1.16 -15.77
CA THR A 25 -5.04 1.77 -15.00
C THR A 25 -5.34 3.27 -14.98
N SER A 26 -6.13 3.69 -14.00
CA SER A 26 -6.31 5.08 -13.63
C SER A 26 -4.92 5.63 -13.48
N GLY A 27 -4.55 6.60 -14.31
CA GLY A 27 -3.19 7.12 -14.38
C GLY A 27 -2.80 7.79 -13.07
N CYS A 28 -2.32 7.00 -12.12
CA CYS A 28 -1.76 7.52 -10.89
C CYS A 28 -0.44 8.20 -11.25
N ALA A 29 -0.32 9.47 -10.89
CA ALA A 29 0.85 10.28 -11.19
C ALA A 29 2.04 9.90 -10.28
N PHE A 30 2.49 8.65 -10.29
CA PHE A 30 3.58 8.18 -9.43
C PHE A 30 4.90 8.91 -9.69
N SER A 31 5.06 9.54 -10.87
CA SER A 31 6.18 10.42 -11.17
C SER A 31 6.27 11.66 -10.27
N SER A 32 5.21 12.03 -9.55
CA SER A 32 5.24 13.11 -8.56
C SER A 32 5.63 12.63 -7.16
N ILE A 33 5.69 11.32 -6.91
CA ILE A 33 6.13 10.76 -5.64
C ILE A 33 7.66 10.72 -5.62
N GLY A 34 8.26 11.44 -4.68
CA GLY A 34 9.70 11.48 -4.48
C GLY A 34 10.10 10.92 -3.12
N GLU A 35 11.26 10.26 -3.07
CA GLU A 35 11.91 9.97 -1.79
C GLU A 35 12.41 11.27 -1.16
N TYR A 36 12.05 11.48 0.11
CA TYR A 36 12.53 12.59 0.90
C TYR A 36 13.77 12.21 1.71
N THR A 37 13.69 11.10 2.46
CA THR A 37 14.81 10.57 3.24
C THR A 37 14.55 9.12 3.64
N ARG A 38 15.58 8.47 4.17
CA ARG A 38 15.48 7.19 4.88
C ARG A 38 15.89 7.35 6.33
N TYR A 39 15.39 6.49 7.20
CA TYR A 39 15.89 6.34 8.56
C TYR A 39 15.79 4.88 9.02
N GLU A 40 16.56 4.53 10.03
CA GLU A 40 16.53 3.22 10.67
C GLU A 40 15.81 3.34 12.02
N SER A 41 14.89 2.41 12.31
CA SER A 41 14.24 2.32 13.62
C SER A 41 13.89 0.89 13.93
N ALA A 42 14.20 0.43 15.14
CA ALA A 42 14.01 -0.95 15.59
C ALA A 42 14.62 -2.05 14.68
N GLY A 43 15.63 -1.70 13.86
CA GLY A 43 16.27 -2.63 12.92
C GLY A 43 15.60 -2.68 11.53
N ASP A 44 14.58 -1.85 11.31
CA ASP A 44 13.90 -1.71 10.03
C ASP A 44 14.29 -0.41 9.32
N THR A 45 14.43 -0.50 8.00
CA THR A 45 14.58 0.66 7.12
C THR A 45 13.22 1.26 6.79
N TRP A 46 13.04 2.51 7.18
CA TRP A 46 11.89 3.33 6.81
C TRP A 46 12.26 4.30 5.70
N VAL A 47 11.42 4.37 4.68
CA VAL A 47 11.53 5.29 3.55
C VAL A 47 10.41 6.31 3.63
N VAL A 48 10.78 7.58 3.77
CA VAL A 48 9.85 8.70 3.81
C VAL A 48 9.69 9.24 2.40
N LEU A 49 8.47 9.20 1.90
CA LEU A 49 8.08 9.64 0.58
C LEU A 49 7.19 10.88 0.67
N VAL A 50 7.22 11.69 -0.39
CA VAL A 50 6.38 12.88 -0.53
C VAL A 50 5.62 12.83 -1.84
N ALA A 51 4.29 12.93 -1.75
CA ALA A 51 3.38 13.09 -2.89
C ALA A 51 2.71 14.47 -2.81
N PRO A 52 3.17 15.48 -3.57
CA PRO A 52 2.63 16.84 -3.50
C PRO A 52 1.18 16.94 -4.04
N GLU A 53 0.74 15.93 -4.77
CA GLU A 53 -0.64 15.82 -5.25
C GLU A 53 -1.43 14.82 -4.40
N LYS A 54 -2.71 15.14 -4.15
CA LYS A 54 -3.60 14.22 -3.43
C LYS A 54 -3.82 12.96 -4.24
N LEU A 55 -3.34 11.84 -3.72
CA LEU A 55 -3.59 10.52 -4.28
C LEU A 55 -5.00 10.04 -3.89
N THR A 56 -5.70 9.46 -4.85
CA THR A 56 -6.96 8.76 -4.56
C THR A 56 -6.68 7.46 -3.79
N ARG A 57 -7.70 6.92 -3.13
CA ARG A 57 -7.58 5.60 -2.47
C ARG A 57 -7.11 4.51 -3.44
N ALA A 58 -7.64 4.49 -4.67
CA ALA A 58 -7.21 3.53 -5.69
C ALA A 58 -5.71 3.68 -6.01
N CYS A 59 -5.22 4.92 -6.12
CA CYS A 59 -3.80 5.17 -6.34
C CYS A 59 -2.91 4.80 -5.17
N LEU A 60 -3.37 4.98 -3.92
CA LEU A 60 -2.63 4.52 -2.74
C LEU A 60 -2.50 2.99 -2.72
N ILE A 61 -3.55 2.28 -3.11
CA ILE A 61 -3.53 0.80 -3.19
C ILE A 61 -2.59 0.32 -4.30
N ASP A 62 -2.66 0.91 -5.50
CA ASP A 62 -1.74 0.57 -6.61
C ASP A 62 -0.28 0.93 -6.25
N PHE A 63 -0.05 2.07 -5.60
CA PHE A 63 1.25 2.45 -5.04
C PHE A 63 1.78 1.37 -4.09
N ALA A 64 0.99 1.02 -3.07
CA ALA A 64 1.43 0.09 -2.04
C ALA A 64 1.67 -1.32 -2.60
N SER A 65 0.84 -1.78 -3.55
CA SER A 65 1.03 -3.05 -4.25
C SER A 65 2.39 -3.11 -4.96
N ARG A 66 2.74 -2.05 -5.70
CA ARG A 66 4.01 -1.98 -6.45
C ARG A 66 5.22 -1.91 -5.53
N PHE A 67 5.17 -1.02 -4.53
CA PHE A 67 6.27 -0.82 -3.59
C PHE A 67 6.55 -2.06 -2.75
N HIS A 68 5.49 -2.76 -2.34
CA HIS A 68 5.61 -4.05 -1.64
C HIS A 68 6.29 -5.13 -2.50
N GLN A 69 5.99 -5.17 -3.80
CA GLN A 69 6.63 -6.12 -4.72
C GLN A 69 8.10 -5.78 -5.00
N GLU A 70 8.42 -4.49 -5.14
CA GLU A 70 9.76 -4.02 -5.51
C GLU A 70 10.71 -3.97 -4.30
N TYR A 71 10.18 -3.64 -3.12
CA TYR A 71 10.95 -3.42 -1.89
C TYR A 71 10.33 -4.17 -0.69
N PRO A 72 10.32 -5.52 -0.70
CA PRO A 72 9.57 -6.33 0.28
C PRO A 72 10.10 -6.28 1.73
N GLU A 73 11.18 -5.55 1.99
CA GLU A 73 11.82 -5.39 3.29
C GLU A 73 11.77 -3.95 3.80
N GLN A 74 11.26 -3.00 3.01
CA GLN A 74 11.26 -1.57 3.36
C GLN A 74 9.87 -1.12 3.79
N GLN A 75 9.83 -0.33 4.86
CA GLN A 75 8.60 0.31 5.31
C GLN A 75 8.50 1.69 4.68
N PHE A 76 7.29 2.16 4.41
CA PHE A 76 7.07 3.42 3.71
C PHE A 76 6.09 4.31 4.45
N GLU A 77 6.45 5.59 4.58
CA GLU A 77 5.53 6.62 5.04
C GLU A 77 5.38 7.67 3.96
N LEU A 78 4.13 8.01 3.65
CA LEU A 78 3.81 8.97 2.60
C LEU A 78 3.23 10.25 3.20
N PHE A 79 3.83 11.38 2.84
CA PHE A 79 3.39 12.72 3.25
C PHE A 79 2.99 13.57 2.05
N ASP A 80 2.11 14.56 2.25
CA ASP A 80 1.72 15.52 1.19
C ASP A 80 2.53 16.84 1.22
N ALA A 81 3.46 16.98 2.17
CA ALA A 81 4.24 18.19 2.36
C ALA A 81 5.64 17.90 2.92
N THR A 82 6.56 18.81 2.64
CA THR A 82 7.88 18.89 3.26
C THR A 82 7.96 20.10 4.20
N GLY A 83 9.01 20.15 5.02
CA GLY A 83 9.34 21.33 5.83
C GLY A 83 10.00 20.99 7.16
N PRO A 84 10.23 21.99 8.02
CA PRO A 84 10.88 21.80 9.31
C PRO A 84 10.17 20.79 10.23
N GLU A 85 8.85 20.66 10.12
CA GLU A 85 8.08 19.68 10.90
C GLU A 85 8.33 18.24 10.43
N LEU A 86 8.51 18.00 9.12
CA LEU A 86 8.91 16.68 8.62
C LEU A 86 10.32 16.32 9.10
N VAL A 87 11.24 17.29 9.16
CA VAL A 87 12.59 17.08 9.73
C VAL A 87 12.50 16.70 11.22
N LYS A 88 11.67 17.40 12.00
CA LYS A 88 11.45 17.07 13.41
C LYS A 88 10.88 15.66 13.58
N TYR A 89 9.93 15.29 12.71
CA TYR A 89 9.34 13.97 12.70
C TYR A 89 10.39 12.89 12.44
N VAL A 90 11.14 13.00 11.35
CA VAL A 90 12.18 12.01 10.98
C VAL A 90 13.20 11.88 12.11
N ARG A 91 13.64 13.00 12.68
CA ARG A 91 14.57 12.98 13.81
C ARG A 91 13.98 12.25 15.01
N TRP A 92 12.73 12.53 15.36
CA TRP A 92 12.01 11.84 16.44
C TRP A 92 11.85 10.34 16.16
N ALA A 93 11.45 9.95 14.93
CA ALA A 93 11.20 8.56 14.55
C ALA A 93 12.48 7.71 14.45
N SER A 94 13.58 8.34 14.04
CA SER A 94 14.92 7.72 13.99
C SER A 94 15.60 7.63 15.35
N ALA A 95 15.10 8.36 16.36
CA ALA A 95 15.68 8.35 17.68
C ALA A 95 15.30 7.07 18.42
N GLY A 96 16.24 6.47 19.13
CA GLY A 96 15.92 5.36 20.03
C GLY A 96 14.97 5.83 21.14
N VAL A 97 14.24 4.88 21.76
CA VAL A 97 13.18 5.14 22.76
C VAL A 97 13.55 6.21 23.80
N ARG A 98 14.78 6.17 24.33
CA ARG A 98 15.24 7.12 25.35
C ARG A 98 15.42 8.54 24.83
N GLU A 99 15.82 8.71 23.58
CA GLU A 99 16.03 10.02 22.97
C GLU A 99 14.72 10.56 22.39
N SER A 100 13.84 9.70 21.86
CA SER A 100 12.53 10.09 21.35
C SER A 100 11.67 10.74 22.43
N ASP A 101 11.78 10.31 23.69
CA ASP A 101 11.08 10.91 24.84
C ASP A 101 11.49 12.37 25.11
N LEU A 102 12.65 12.80 24.60
CA LEU A 102 13.20 14.15 24.76
C LEU A 102 12.97 15.03 23.53
N LEU A 103 12.55 14.45 22.41
CA LEU A 103 12.33 15.16 21.16
C LEU A 103 10.83 15.52 21.01
N PRO A 104 10.50 16.76 20.62
CA PRO A 104 9.10 17.15 20.44
C PRO A 104 8.50 16.47 19.21
N TYR A 105 7.54 15.56 19.41
CA TYR A 105 6.77 14.95 18.33
C TYR A 105 5.82 15.97 17.66
N PRO A 106 5.91 16.19 16.33
CA PRO A 106 5.12 17.22 15.63
C PRO A 106 3.70 16.73 15.30
N GLU A 107 2.95 16.29 16.31
CA GLU A 107 1.67 15.57 16.17
C GLU A 107 0.64 16.28 15.25
N LYS A 108 0.42 17.58 15.47
CA LYS A 108 -0.55 18.36 14.69
C LYS A 108 -0.19 18.40 13.21
N TRP A 109 1.10 18.45 12.89
CA TRP A 109 1.57 18.45 11.52
C TRP A 109 1.40 17.06 10.91
N ILE A 110 1.76 15.99 11.62
CA ILE A 110 1.59 14.61 11.15
C ILE A 110 0.13 14.27 10.86
N ARG A 111 -0.79 14.57 11.79
CA ARG A 111 -2.24 14.35 11.58
C ARG A 111 -2.79 15.08 10.34
N LYS A 112 -2.15 16.18 9.94
CA LYS A 112 -2.57 16.97 8.78
C LYS A 112 -1.96 16.46 7.47
N HIS A 113 -0.71 16.00 7.51
CA HIS A 113 0.13 15.83 6.32
C HIS A 113 0.51 14.39 6.01
N GLN A 114 0.37 13.46 6.96
CA GLN A 114 0.52 12.03 6.68
C GLN A 114 -0.65 11.57 5.81
N ILE A 115 -0.34 10.88 4.72
CA ILE A 115 -1.32 10.32 3.78
C ILE A 115 -1.56 8.86 4.13
N ALA A 116 -0.48 8.08 4.22
CA ALA A 116 -0.54 6.64 4.42
C ALA A 116 0.78 6.08 4.97
N SER A 117 0.71 4.88 5.56
CA SER A 117 1.87 4.07 5.95
C SER A 117 1.72 2.66 5.37
N LEU A 118 2.78 2.12 4.76
CA LEU A 118 2.88 0.73 4.34
C LEU A 118 3.93 0.03 5.21
N GLN A 119 3.49 -0.94 5.99
CA GLN A 119 4.33 -1.60 6.98
C GLN A 119 3.90 -3.05 7.22
N PRO A 120 4.80 -3.90 7.73
CA PRO A 120 4.46 -5.25 8.13
C PRO A 120 3.56 -5.25 9.37
N MET A 121 2.71 -6.26 9.45
CA MET A 121 1.86 -6.59 10.57
C MET A 121 2.26 -7.96 11.11
N SER A 122 2.57 -8.01 12.41
CA SER A 122 2.81 -9.27 13.10
C SER A 122 1.48 -9.95 13.40
N ASP A 123 1.26 -11.11 12.79
CA ASP A 123 0.15 -12.01 13.07
C ASP A 123 0.59 -13.33 13.69
N LYS A 124 1.79 -13.33 14.30
CA LYS A 124 2.46 -14.50 14.92
C LYS A 124 2.85 -15.61 13.93
N LEU A 125 2.78 -15.37 12.62
CA LEU A 125 3.31 -16.27 11.61
C LEU A 125 4.74 -15.87 11.20
N PRO A 126 5.53 -16.80 10.64
CA PRO A 126 6.96 -16.55 10.32
C PRO A 126 7.22 -15.47 9.26
N CYS A 127 6.20 -15.08 8.50
CA CYS A 127 6.30 -14.05 7.47
C CYS A 127 5.29 -12.97 7.83
N ALA A 128 5.62 -11.69 7.68
CA ALA A 128 4.65 -10.65 8.01
C ALA A 128 3.60 -10.52 6.90
N LEU A 129 2.35 -10.27 7.27
CA LEU A 129 1.40 -9.66 6.35
C LEU A 129 1.77 -8.20 6.16
N TRP A 130 1.59 -7.65 4.98
CA TRP A 130 1.82 -6.23 4.75
C TRP A 130 0.51 -5.49 4.65
N GLN A 131 0.47 -4.28 5.20
CA GLN A 131 -0.77 -3.52 5.27
C GLN A 131 -0.52 -2.06 4.98
N LEU A 132 -1.39 -1.50 4.16
CA LEU A 132 -1.49 -0.06 3.92
C LEU A 132 -2.52 0.52 4.89
N PHE A 133 -2.09 1.51 5.65
CA PHE A 133 -2.90 2.28 6.58
C PHE A 133 -3.13 3.69 6.04
N ASP A 134 -4.30 4.27 6.32
CA ASP A 134 -4.47 5.71 6.25
C ASP A 134 -3.82 6.40 7.47
N ARG A 135 -3.83 7.74 7.50
CA ARG A 135 -3.29 8.54 8.61
C ARG A 135 -3.92 8.25 9.97
N ASP A 136 -5.14 7.72 9.98
CA ASP A 136 -5.91 7.43 11.19
C ASP A 136 -5.71 5.95 11.60
N TYR A 137 -4.74 5.27 10.97
CA TYR A 137 -4.42 3.85 11.14
C TYR A 137 -5.56 2.90 10.78
N ASN A 138 -6.49 3.30 9.91
CA ASN A 138 -7.46 2.39 9.32
C ASN A 138 -6.83 1.61 8.17
N SER A 139 -7.12 0.31 8.09
CA SER A 139 -6.70 -0.53 6.98
C SER A 139 -7.32 -0.07 5.66
N LEU A 140 -6.49 0.24 4.68
CA LEU A 140 -6.93 0.53 3.31
C LEU A 140 -6.85 -0.69 2.40
N ALA A 141 -5.80 -1.50 2.56
CA ALA A 141 -5.53 -2.73 1.83
C ALA A 141 -4.51 -3.61 2.57
N GLN A 142 -4.55 -4.91 2.28
CA GLN A 142 -3.63 -5.93 2.78
C GLN A 142 -2.96 -6.63 1.60
N PHE A 143 -1.69 -6.98 1.75
CA PHE A 143 -0.89 -7.62 0.72
C PHE A 143 -0.28 -8.93 1.21
N ASP A 144 -0.04 -9.82 0.25
CA ASP A 144 0.50 -11.16 0.50
C ASP A 144 1.92 -11.13 1.06
N ARG A 145 2.34 -12.25 1.63
CA ARG A 145 3.69 -12.44 2.19
C ARG A 145 4.69 -12.63 1.04
N VAL A 146 5.39 -11.56 0.66
CA VAL A 146 6.36 -11.61 -0.45
C VAL A 146 7.71 -12.21 -0.01
N LYS A 147 8.11 -12.02 1.25
CA LYS A 147 9.31 -12.63 1.83
C LYS A 147 9.16 -12.78 3.35
N CYS A 148 9.70 -13.87 3.90
CA CYS A 148 9.78 -14.05 5.35
C CYS A 148 11.06 -13.33 5.81
N MET A 149 10.93 -12.40 6.77
CA MET A 149 12.09 -11.80 7.43
C MET A 149 12.83 -12.92 8.17
N GLN A 150 14.05 -13.24 7.75
CA GLN A 150 14.90 -14.27 8.36
C GLN A 150 15.72 -13.70 9.50
#